data_AF-A0A1X7UYL3-F1
#
_entry.id   AF-A0A1X7UYL3-F1
#
_cell.length_a   1.000
_cell.length_b   1.000
_cell.length_c   1.000
_cell.angle_alpha   90.00
_cell.angle_beta   90.00
_cell.angle_gamma   90.00
#
_symmetry.space_group_name_H-M   'P 1'
#
loop_
_entity.id
_entity.type
_entity.pdbx_description
1 polymer ?
#
loop_
_entity_poly.entity_id
_entity_poly.type
_entity_poly.pdbx_seq_one_letter_code
_entity_poly.pdbx_strand_id
1 'polypeptide(L)'
;MISCVGCNIVLKREDLEKHNEESMKEHLDIAMKKIDALQHSHNQKVFMLPDYTKKKEEGENWDSPCFYTSPGGYKMLLHVRPNGDGCYKGTHVSCFIYLKKGKYDDRLEWPFQGEVTIELLNQLEDKNHWEDTLLFDESTEDGCKQRDSTLGWGTPNFVSYSAL
;
A
#
# COMPACT_ATOMS: atom_id res chain seq x y z
N MET A 1 44.51 0.54 27.73
CA MET A 1 43.52 0.58 26.65
C MET A 1 42.74 -0.73 26.67
N ILE A 2 41.45 -0.70 26.37
CA ILE A 2 40.55 -1.86 26.46
C ILE A 2 39.97 -2.08 25.05
N SER A 3 39.88 -3.33 24.60
CA SER A 3 39.16 -3.70 23.38
C SER A 3 37.70 -4.00 23.71
N CYS A 4 36.75 -3.46 22.93
CA CYS A 4 35.34 -3.82 23.06
C CYS A 4 35.10 -5.27 22.64
N VAL A 5 34.20 -5.95 23.34
CA VAL A 5 33.76 -7.30 22.96
C VAL A 5 33.00 -7.20 21.65
N GLY A 6 33.55 -7.78 20.58
CA GLY A 6 32.95 -7.76 19.23
C GLY A 6 33.44 -6.65 18.31
N CYS A 7 34.44 -5.85 18.70
CA CYS A 7 35.01 -4.82 17.83
C CYS A 7 36.55 -4.75 17.94
N ASN A 8 37.25 -4.50 16.83
CA ASN A 8 38.73 -4.41 16.79
C ASN A 8 39.27 -3.02 17.17
N ILE A 9 38.42 -2.15 17.72
CA ILE A 9 38.78 -0.77 18.07
C ILE A 9 39.36 -0.75 19.48
N VAL A 10 40.55 -0.15 19.61
CA VAL A 10 41.28 -0.02 20.87
C VAL A 10 41.07 1.41 21.40
N LEU A 11 40.44 1.53 22.56
CA LEU A 11 39.99 2.82 23.11
C LEU A 11 40.48 3.02 24.55
N LYS A 12 40.42 4.26 25.03
CA LYS A 12 40.60 4.55 26.44
C LYS A 12 39.36 4.11 27.23
N ARG A 13 39.55 3.82 28.52
CA ARG A 13 38.49 3.37 29.41
C ARG A 13 37.37 4.41 29.58
N GLU A 14 37.72 5.69 29.52
CA GLU A 14 36.78 6.82 29.60
C GLU A 14 35.85 6.93 28.38
N ASP A 15 36.31 6.49 27.20
CA ASP A 15 35.57 6.58 25.94
C ASP A 15 34.72 5.33 25.65
N LEU A 16 34.81 4.30 26.51
CA LEU A 16 34.24 2.98 26.28
C LEU A 16 32.70 3.00 26.23
N GLU A 17 32.08 3.71 27.17
CA GLU A 17 30.62 3.82 27.25
C GLU A 17 30.05 4.54 26.03
N LYS A 18 30.67 5.67 25.65
CA LYS A 18 30.28 6.44 24.46
C LYS A 18 30.38 5.60 23.19
N HIS A 19 31.47 4.86 23.01
CA HIS A 19 31.64 3.99 21.85
C HIS A 19 30.59 2.87 21.80
N ASN A 20 30.27 2.25 22.94
CA ASN A 20 29.24 1.23 23.02
C ASN A 20 27.85 1.80 22.69
N GLU A 21 27.52 3.00 23.18
CA GLU A 21 26.26 3.68 22.84
C GLU A 21 26.15 3.99 21.35
N GLU A 22 27.21 4.54 20.75
CA GLU A 22 27.25 4.85 19.31
C GLU A 22 27.08 3.57 18.47
N SER A 23 27.80 2.50 18.83
CA SER A 23 27.70 1.21 18.13
C SER A 23 26.33 0.54 18.29
N MET A 24 25.74 0.58 19.49
CA MET A 24 24.38 0.06 19.71
C MET A 24 23.33 0.88 18.96
N LYS A 25 23.48 2.20 18.92
CA LYS A 25 22.58 3.09 18.19
C LYS A 25 22.63 2.82 16.69
N GLU A 26 23.81 2.63 16.13
CA GLU A 26 23.99 2.26 14.72
C GLU A 26 23.32 0.91 14.42
N HIS A 27 23.53 -0.10 15.26
CA HIS A 27 22.92 -1.40 15.06
C HIS A 27 21.39 -1.35 15.18
N LEU A 28 20.86 -0.55 16.11
CA LEU A 28 19.42 -0.35 16.28
C LEU A 28 18.81 0.33 15.05
N ASP A 29 19.45 1.36 14.50
CA ASP A 29 19.01 2.03 13.28
C ASP A 29 18.98 1.07 12.07
N ILE A 30 20.00 0.23 11.91
CA ILE A 30 20.02 -0.82 10.88
C ILE A 30 18.88 -1.82 11.08
N ALA A 31 18.61 -2.24 12.31
CA ALA A 31 17.53 -3.17 12.63
C ALA A 31 16.16 -2.55 12.31
N MET A 32 15.93 -1.29 12.70
CA MET A 32 14.71 -0.53 12.38
C MET A 32 14.50 -0.40 10.87
N LYS A 33 15.53 0.02 10.11
CA LYS A 33 15.47 0.10 8.65
C LYS A 33 15.13 -1.23 7.99
N LYS A 34 15.65 -2.34 8.51
CA LYS A 34 15.31 -3.69 8.02
C LYS A 34 13.88 -4.06 8.33
N ILE A 35 13.38 -3.74 9.52
CA ILE A 35 11.97 -3.97 9.90
C ILE A 35 11.06 -3.18 8.97
N ASP A 36 11.35 -1.89 8.75
CA ASP A 36 10.56 -1.03 7.86
C ASP A 36 10.54 -1.58 6.42
N ALA A 37 11.69 -1.96 5.87
CA ALA A 37 11.78 -2.53 4.54
C ALA A 37 11.00 -3.86 4.41
N LEU A 38 11.10 -4.72 5.42
CA LEU A 38 10.35 -5.98 5.46
C LEU A 38 8.84 -5.71 5.55
N GLN A 39 8.41 -4.77 6.37
CA GLN A 39 6.99 -4.41 6.49
C GLN A 39 6.44 -3.83 5.19
N HIS A 40 7.17 -2.93 4.51
CA HIS A 40 6.76 -2.38 3.22
C HIS A 40 6.54 -3.47 2.17
N SER A 41 7.46 -4.45 2.09
CA SER A 41 7.32 -5.56 1.13
C SER A 41 6.09 -6.44 1.37
N HIS A 42 5.60 -6.55 2.60
CA HIS A 42 4.43 -7.36 2.93
C HIS A 42 3.10 -6.67 2.62
N ASN A 43 3.09 -5.34 2.52
CA ASN A 43 1.88 -4.55 2.35
C ASN A 43 1.57 -4.28 0.87
N GLN A 44 2.55 -4.41 -0.03
CA GLN A 44 2.32 -4.29 -1.46
C GLN A 44 1.62 -5.54 -2.03
N LYS A 45 0.65 -5.34 -2.93
CA LYS A 45 -0.04 -6.39 -3.67
C LYS A 45 -0.07 -6.02 -5.14
N VAL A 46 0.40 -6.92 -5.98
CA VAL A 46 0.44 -6.75 -7.43
C VAL A 46 -0.55 -7.71 -8.06
N PHE A 47 -1.40 -7.18 -8.93
CA PHE A 47 -2.41 -7.95 -9.66
C PHE A 47 -2.30 -7.69 -11.16
N MET A 48 -2.62 -8.71 -11.94
CA MET A 48 -2.77 -8.60 -13.39
C MET A 48 -4.26 -8.54 -13.72
N LEU A 49 -4.67 -7.55 -14.52
CA LEU A 49 -6.02 -7.47 -15.07
C LEU A 49 -6.03 -8.15 -16.45
N PRO A 50 -6.63 -9.36 -16.59
CA PRO A 50 -6.68 -10.07 -17.85
C PRO A 50 -7.77 -9.52 -18.78
N ASP A 51 -7.52 -9.62 -20.08
CA ASP A 51 -8.47 -9.25 -21.15
C ASP A 51 -8.98 -7.81 -21.03
N TYR A 52 -8.10 -6.86 -20.68
CA TYR A 52 -8.45 -5.45 -20.48
C TYR A 52 -9.29 -4.88 -21.64
N THR A 53 -8.83 -5.04 -22.88
CA THR A 53 -9.49 -4.50 -24.07
C THR A 53 -10.92 -5.01 -24.19
N LYS A 54 -11.12 -6.32 -24.01
CA LYS A 54 -12.44 -6.94 -24.06
C LYS A 54 -13.35 -6.40 -22.96
N LYS A 55 -12.87 -6.36 -21.71
CA LYS A 55 -13.64 -5.85 -20.57
C LYS A 55 -14.04 -4.39 -20.75
N LYS A 56 -13.13 -3.57 -21.27
CA LYS A 56 -13.39 -2.17 -21.61
C LYS A 56 -14.51 -2.05 -22.67
N GLU A 57 -14.41 -2.78 -23.76
CA GLU A 57 -15.39 -2.76 -24.85
C GLU A 57 -16.77 -3.26 -24.42
N GLU A 58 -16.81 -4.32 -23.62
CA GLU A 58 -18.04 -4.91 -23.09
C GLU A 58 -18.60 -4.15 -21.89
N GLY A 59 -17.85 -3.18 -21.34
CA GLY A 59 -18.23 -2.46 -20.11
C GLY A 59 -18.23 -3.35 -18.87
N GLU A 60 -17.46 -4.43 -18.90
CA GLU A 60 -17.29 -5.36 -17.78
C GLU A 60 -16.27 -4.79 -16.78
N ASN A 61 -16.62 -4.85 -15.49
CA ASN A 61 -15.72 -4.46 -14.41
C ASN A 61 -14.78 -5.62 -14.06
N TRP A 62 -13.70 -5.31 -13.35
CA TRP A 62 -12.77 -6.32 -12.85
C TRP A 62 -12.52 -6.12 -11.36
N ASP A 63 -12.56 -7.23 -10.62
CA ASP A 63 -12.26 -7.31 -9.20
C ASP A 63 -10.97 -8.09 -8.99
N SER A 64 -10.07 -7.56 -8.18
CA SER A 64 -8.91 -8.33 -7.71
C SER A 64 -9.35 -9.47 -6.79
N PRO A 65 -8.51 -10.49 -6.54
CA PRO A 65 -8.66 -11.29 -5.33
C PRO A 65 -8.63 -10.37 -4.09
N CYS A 66 -9.40 -10.70 -3.06
CA CYS A 66 -9.28 -9.99 -1.80
C CYS A 66 -7.88 -10.18 -1.21
N PHE A 67 -7.33 -9.13 -0.61
CA PHE A 67 -6.02 -9.15 0.04
C PHE A 67 -6.10 -8.51 1.42
N TYR A 68 -5.09 -8.77 2.24
CA TYR A 68 -4.94 -8.13 3.54
C TYR A 68 -3.89 -7.03 3.46
N THR A 69 -4.14 -5.91 4.14
CA THR A 69 -3.20 -4.79 4.23
C THR A 69 -1.89 -5.19 4.91
N SER A 70 -1.97 -6.10 5.87
CA SER A 70 -0.83 -6.69 6.60
C SER A 70 -1.25 -8.03 7.24
N PRO A 71 -0.32 -8.83 7.79
CA PRO A 71 -0.68 -9.99 8.60
C PRO A 71 -1.57 -9.58 9.79
N GLY A 72 -2.82 -10.02 9.81
CA GLY A 72 -3.78 -9.62 10.83
C GLY A 72 -4.51 -8.29 10.56
N GLY A 73 -4.26 -7.64 9.42
CA GLY A 73 -4.83 -6.36 9.05
C GLY A 73 -6.22 -6.43 8.41
N TYR A 74 -6.61 -5.31 7.79
CA TYR A 74 -7.90 -5.15 7.11
C TYR A 74 -7.93 -5.97 5.82
N LYS A 75 -9.10 -6.52 5.48
CA LYS A 75 -9.31 -7.19 4.20
C LYS A 75 -9.87 -6.20 3.19
N MET A 76 -9.24 -6.11 2.03
CA MET A 76 -9.59 -5.18 0.97
C MET A 76 -9.74 -5.89 -0.39
N LEU A 77 -10.38 -5.19 -1.32
CA LEU A 77 -10.56 -5.55 -2.72
C LEU A 77 -10.29 -4.32 -3.58
N LEU A 78 -9.54 -4.48 -4.68
CA LEU A 78 -9.45 -3.48 -5.74
C LEU A 78 -10.53 -3.76 -6.79
N HIS A 79 -11.37 -2.77 -7.04
CA HIS A 79 -12.40 -2.78 -8.08
C HIS A 79 -12.00 -1.80 -9.19
N VAL A 80 -11.85 -2.31 -10.40
CA VAL A 80 -11.48 -1.53 -11.58
C VAL A 80 -12.67 -1.49 -12.54
N ARG A 81 -12.98 -0.31 -13.05
CA ARG A 81 -13.93 -0.10 -14.16
C ARG A 81 -13.12 0.31 -15.39
N PRO A 82 -12.74 -0.63 -16.27
CA PRO A 82 -11.97 -0.33 -17.48
C PRO A 82 -12.65 0.70 -18.38
N ASN A 83 -13.99 0.66 -18.45
CA ASN A 83 -14.78 1.61 -19.24
C ASN A 83 -15.10 2.92 -18.49
N GLY A 84 -14.49 3.17 -17.34
CA GLY A 84 -14.73 4.37 -16.54
C GLY A 84 -16.06 4.39 -15.79
N ASP A 85 -16.27 5.43 -15.00
CA ASP A 85 -17.43 5.60 -14.14
C ASP A 85 -18.06 7.00 -14.25
N GLY A 86 -19.37 7.07 -14.07
CA GLY A 86 -20.12 8.34 -14.07
C GLY A 86 -19.85 9.18 -15.32
N CYS A 87 -19.41 10.43 -15.11
CA CYS A 87 -19.07 11.37 -16.19
C CYS A 87 -17.77 11.02 -16.93
N TYR A 88 -16.94 10.11 -16.39
CA TYR A 88 -15.69 9.65 -17.00
C TYR A 88 -15.84 8.36 -17.79
N LYS A 89 -17.05 7.80 -17.85
CA LYS A 89 -17.35 6.61 -18.64
C LYS A 89 -16.97 6.81 -20.12
N GLY A 90 -16.26 5.84 -20.69
CA GLY A 90 -15.79 5.88 -22.07
C GLY A 90 -14.59 6.80 -22.31
N THR A 91 -14.00 7.40 -21.27
CA THR A 91 -12.83 8.29 -21.41
C THR A 91 -11.68 7.95 -20.48
N HIS A 92 -11.96 7.35 -19.32
CA HIS A 92 -10.95 7.00 -18.31
C HIS A 92 -11.13 5.56 -17.84
N VAL A 93 -10.10 5.03 -17.18
CA VAL A 93 -10.23 3.90 -16.25
C VAL A 93 -10.51 4.47 -14.87
N SER A 94 -11.41 3.83 -14.13
CA SER A 94 -11.71 4.18 -12.73
C SER A 94 -11.28 3.06 -11.80
N CYS A 95 -10.72 3.41 -10.63
CA CYS A 95 -10.24 2.45 -9.64
C CYS A 95 -10.81 2.77 -8.26
N PHE A 96 -11.23 1.75 -7.52
CA PHE A 96 -11.83 1.88 -6.20
C PHE A 96 -11.36 0.77 -5.25
N ILE A 97 -11.22 1.09 -3.97
CA ILE A 97 -10.95 0.15 -2.89
C ILE A 97 -12.24 -0.09 -2.12
N TYR A 98 -12.54 -1.37 -1.89
CA TYR A 98 -13.61 -1.82 -1.02
C TYR A 98 -13.01 -2.51 0.21
N LEU A 99 -13.52 -2.16 1.39
CA LEU A 99 -13.26 -2.93 2.61
C LEU A 99 -14.22 -4.12 2.64
N LYS A 100 -13.67 -5.31 2.82
CA LYS A 100 -14.47 -6.55 2.89
C LYS A 100 -14.39 -7.12 4.29
N LYS A 101 -15.41 -7.89 4.68
CA LYS A 101 -15.39 -8.60 5.97
C LYS A 101 -14.15 -9.48 6.09
N GLY A 102 -13.30 -9.16 7.06
CA GLY A 102 -12.06 -9.84 7.39
C GLY A 102 -12.19 -10.77 8.59
N LYS A 103 -11.20 -11.64 8.76
CA LYS A 103 -11.11 -12.53 9.93
C LYS A 103 -10.76 -11.77 11.22
N TYR A 104 -10.11 -10.61 11.08
CA TYR A 104 -9.49 -9.87 12.19
C TYR A 104 -10.28 -8.63 12.60
N ASP A 105 -11.43 -8.36 11.96
CA ASP A 105 -12.21 -7.14 12.11
C ASP A 105 -12.58 -6.80 13.56
N ASP A 106 -12.77 -7.81 14.41
CA ASP A 106 -13.11 -7.63 15.84
C ASP A 106 -11.97 -7.01 16.67
N ARG A 107 -10.74 -7.00 16.15
CA ARG A 107 -9.53 -6.47 16.82
C ARG A 107 -8.99 -5.22 16.14
N LEU A 108 -9.59 -4.81 15.04
CA LEU A 108 -9.17 -3.65 14.26
C LEU A 108 -10.00 -2.43 14.66
N GLU A 109 -9.42 -1.26 14.48
CA GLU A 109 -10.11 0.01 14.71
C GLU A 109 -11.06 0.30 13.54
N TRP A 110 -12.21 0.89 13.86
CA TRP A 110 -13.21 1.27 12.86
C TRP A 110 -13.78 2.65 13.17
N PRO A 111 -14.09 3.47 12.16
CA PRO A 111 -13.90 3.22 10.73
C PRO A 111 -12.42 3.12 10.32
N PHE A 112 -12.13 2.50 9.17
CA PHE A 112 -10.77 2.44 8.64
C PHE A 112 -10.23 3.87 8.42
N GLN A 113 -9.00 4.10 8.86
CA GLN A 113 -8.25 5.33 8.62
C GLN A 113 -6.86 4.97 8.11
N GLY A 114 -6.38 5.72 7.11
CA GLY A 114 -5.07 5.49 6.52
C GLY A 114 -5.04 5.84 5.04
N GLU A 115 -3.94 5.49 4.39
CA GLU A 115 -3.69 5.80 2.99
C GLU A 115 -3.59 4.52 2.17
N VAL A 116 -4.17 4.53 0.98
CA VAL A 116 -4.04 3.43 0.02
C VAL A 116 -3.59 3.98 -1.31
N THR A 117 -2.38 3.64 -1.73
CA THR A 117 -1.86 3.99 -3.05
C THR A 117 -2.20 2.91 -4.06
N ILE A 118 -2.77 3.32 -5.18
CA ILE A 118 -3.04 2.47 -6.35
C ILE A 118 -2.04 2.84 -7.43
N GLU A 119 -1.31 1.85 -7.92
CA GLU A 119 -0.35 2.01 -9.02
C GLU A 119 -0.77 1.17 -10.22
N LEU A 120 -0.82 1.80 -11.39
CA LEU A 120 -0.85 1.12 -12.68
C LEU A 120 0.56 1.05 -13.23
N LEU A 121 1.08 -0.18 -13.23
CA LEU A 121 2.43 -0.48 -13.70
C LEU A 121 2.47 -0.53 -15.22
N ASN A 122 3.37 0.25 -15.81
CA ASN A 122 3.77 0.10 -17.20
C ASN A 122 4.57 -1.19 -17.37
N GLN A 123 4.23 -1.97 -18.40
CA GLN A 123 4.92 -3.22 -18.73
C GLN A 123 6.23 -2.99 -19.48
N LEU A 124 6.39 -1.82 -20.08
CA LEU A 124 7.69 -1.36 -20.54
C LEU A 124 8.46 -0.99 -19.27
N GLU A 125 9.65 -1.54 -19.05
CA GLU A 125 10.51 -1.28 -17.88
C GLU A 125 11.00 0.19 -17.77
N ASP A 126 10.28 1.13 -18.37
CA ASP A 126 10.38 2.54 -18.08
C ASP A 126 9.55 2.84 -16.82
N LYS A 127 10.08 3.70 -15.96
CA LYS A 127 9.51 4.02 -14.64
C LYS A 127 8.24 4.89 -14.72
N ASN A 128 7.54 4.91 -15.86
CA ASN A 128 6.32 5.69 -16.02
C ASN A 128 5.14 4.86 -15.54
N HIS A 129 4.92 4.84 -14.23
CA HIS A 129 3.70 4.29 -13.65
C HIS A 129 2.72 5.43 -13.38
N TRP A 130 1.43 5.10 -13.40
CA TRP A 130 0.41 6.03 -12.89
C TRP A 130 0.11 5.65 -11.45
N GLU A 131 0.20 6.61 -10.55
CA GLU A 131 -0.12 6.42 -9.14
C GLU A 131 -1.20 7.40 -8.71
N ASP A 132 -2.03 6.96 -7.78
CA ASP A 132 -2.94 7.83 -7.04
C ASP A 132 -3.07 7.32 -5.60
N THR A 133 -3.12 8.25 -4.64
CA THR A 133 -3.19 7.93 -3.22
C THR A 133 -4.53 8.34 -2.64
N LEU A 134 -5.26 7.33 -2.17
CA LEU A 134 -6.57 7.48 -1.56
C LEU A 134 -6.40 7.72 -0.05
N LEU A 135 -6.84 8.88 0.42
CA LEU A 135 -6.89 9.19 1.85
C LEU A 135 -8.21 8.72 2.44
N PHE A 136 -8.15 7.85 3.45
CA PHE A 136 -9.28 7.46 4.29
C PHE A 136 -9.20 8.23 5.61
N ASP A 137 -10.01 9.27 5.73
CA ASP A 137 -10.01 10.18 6.88
C ASP A 137 -11.45 10.50 7.34
N GLU A 138 -11.60 11.54 8.15
CA GLU A 138 -12.90 11.99 8.64
C GLU A 138 -13.84 12.47 7.52
N SER A 139 -13.29 12.98 6.41
CA SER A 139 -14.05 13.46 5.25
C SER A 139 -14.54 12.36 4.33
N THR A 140 -13.91 11.19 4.36
CA THR A 140 -14.34 10.01 3.60
C THR A 140 -15.73 9.56 4.02
N GLU A 141 -16.60 9.26 3.07
CA GLU A 141 -17.96 8.79 3.34
C GLU A 141 -17.97 7.50 4.17
N ASP A 142 -18.82 7.43 5.19
CA ASP A 142 -18.92 6.28 6.10
C ASP A 142 -19.15 4.96 5.34
N GLY A 143 -19.97 4.98 4.28
CA GLY A 143 -20.23 3.80 3.45
C GLY A 143 -18.99 3.17 2.81
N CYS A 144 -17.88 3.92 2.73
CA CYS A 144 -16.62 3.48 2.13
C CYS A 144 -15.58 2.98 3.15
N LYS A 145 -15.71 3.36 4.43
CA LYS A 145 -14.71 3.11 5.48
C LYS A 145 -15.17 2.16 6.60
N GLN A 146 -16.36 1.59 6.47
CA GLN A 146 -16.91 0.62 7.42
C GLN A 146 -16.60 -0.83 7.04
N ARG A 147 -16.81 -1.73 8.01
CA ARG A 147 -16.73 -3.18 7.82
C ARG A 147 -17.69 -3.60 6.71
N ASP A 148 -17.16 -4.33 5.74
CA ASP A 148 -17.94 -4.80 4.58
C ASP A 148 -18.64 -3.63 3.86
N SER A 149 -17.81 -2.74 3.32
CA SER A 149 -18.25 -1.47 2.74
C SER A 149 -19.22 -1.69 1.59
N THR A 150 -20.33 -0.94 1.61
CA THR A 150 -21.33 -0.95 0.54
C THR A 150 -20.88 -0.12 -0.65
N LEU A 151 -20.02 0.86 -0.41
CA LEU A 151 -19.42 1.75 -1.39
C LEU A 151 -17.90 1.53 -1.44
N GLY A 152 -17.32 1.89 -2.58
CA GLY A 152 -15.87 1.89 -2.78
C GLY A 152 -15.33 3.31 -2.72
N TRP A 153 -14.20 3.49 -2.06
CA TRP A 153 -13.45 4.75 -2.09
C TRP A 153 -12.42 4.71 -3.22
N GLY A 154 -12.33 5.75 -4.04
CA GLY A 154 -11.46 5.69 -5.20
C GLY A 154 -11.53 6.90 -6.11
N THR A 155 -10.98 6.72 -7.29
CA THR A 155 -10.76 7.79 -8.27
C THR A 155 -11.47 7.45 -9.57
N PRO A 156 -12.63 8.08 -9.85
CA PRO A 156 -13.38 7.88 -11.08
C PRO A 156 -12.59 8.22 -12.36
N ASN A 157 -11.59 9.09 -12.25
CA ASN A 157 -10.76 9.58 -13.35
C ASN A 157 -9.29 9.16 -13.23
N PHE A 158 -9.02 7.96 -12.69
CA PHE A 158 -7.67 7.50 -12.34
C PHE A 158 -6.66 7.62 -13.50
N VAL A 159 -7.00 7.12 -14.69
CA VAL A 159 -6.15 7.32 -15.89
C VAL A 159 -6.99 7.54 -17.14
N SER A 160 -6.64 8.55 -17.94
CA SER A 160 -7.28 8.84 -19.22
C SER A 160 -6.85 7.83 -20.28
N TYR A 161 -7.76 7.46 -21.20
CA TYR A 161 -7.40 6.64 -22.36
C TYR A 161 -6.38 7.30 -23.28
N SER A 162 -6.30 8.63 -23.30
CA SER A 162 -5.29 9.32 -24.09
C SER A 162 -3.87 9.14 -23.53
N ALA A 163 -3.76 8.65 -22.29
CA ALA A 163 -2.48 8.38 -21.62
C ALA A 163 -2.08 6.89 -21.70
N LEU A 164 -3.02 5.98 -22.01
CA LEU A 164 -2.79 4.54 -22.17
C LEU A 164 -2.50 4.17 -23.63
#